data_AF-A0A6J4KHU3-F1
#
_entry.id   AF-A0A6J4KHU3-F1
#
_cell.length_a   1.000
_cell.length_b   1.000
_cell.length_c   1.000
_cell.angle_alpha   90.00
_cell.angle_beta   90.00
_cell.angle_gamma   90.00
#
_symmetry.space_group_name_H-M   'P 1'
#
loop_
_entity.id
_entity.type
_entity.pdbx_description
1 polymer ?
#
loop_
_entity_poly.entity_id
_entity_poly.type
_entity_poly.pdbx_seq_one_letter_code
_entity_poly.pdbx_strand_id
1 'polypeptide(L)'
;MRSRTIPTLVLLALATSASAAAQVRPMPRPVPRPVPPTVARPIPAAVAAVKHERLTPVQRLTRGFESGSKSGAYFGVLMHSVDRVLSGSGNGSEMDVAVQRALERNPASREVLGRMVADYRAIPVDVRARRMPRELAVLDRGTGLSHSAARRFVSAPAGASGIIVQGGLQGPGRRIGTVRPAPDAGPAAPRIDAVAATLQTGGARVVLDGSFHGTSPIAPVYLRPAGGQSLESSGFQTVDGEQVVVALGRVDGARSRVEVTLPAGMQPGPYDVAVRVPRGAAGEPKSNWRRLELAPFAYTVRLLSIRCLDESDPETVLAGPEVHDEIVVSWAAFADQGPAMIGWTQEYEGFDDNEEQTIRMHPTDDGALFLALSGGTPVPGVVANRLFVVAQLAESDESSDFRIGGSPVGAFFADIGRASLDELDVQLFQEKLSQALHWATRWASTYDEVGEVRLSFSAAELQQMTNNSAGRHRDRMLFRNSDDRGSYAVEYEIRRHGN
;
A
#
# COMPACT_ATOMS: atom_id res chain seq x y z
N MET A 1 -8.50 14.55 73.88
CA MET A 1 -7.77 15.75 73.38
C MET A 1 -6.54 15.28 72.59
N ARG A 2 -6.29 15.89 71.42
CA ARG A 2 -5.20 15.66 70.42
C ARG A 2 -5.40 14.36 69.60
N SER A 3 -5.84 14.37 68.33
CA SER A 3 -5.45 15.05 67.07
C SER A 3 -4.27 14.37 66.33
N ARG A 4 -4.45 14.18 65.01
CA ARG A 4 -3.49 13.88 63.90
C ARG A 4 -3.13 12.41 63.67
N THR A 5 -3.03 11.84 62.45
CA THR A 5 -3.33 12.22 61.05
C THR A 5 -3.20 10.93 60.20
N ILE A 6 -3.95 10.84 59.10
CA ILE A 6 -3.93 9.76 58.08
C ILE A 6 -2.93 10.12 56.96
N PRO A 7 -2.23 9.17 56.29
CA PRO A 7 -1.70 9.39 54.95
C PRO A 7 -2.57 8.71 53.88
N THR A 8 -3.29 9.56 53.16
CA THR A 8 -3.38 9.69 51.70
C THR A 8 -3.27 8.43 50.82
N LEU A 9 -4.44 7.98 50.33
CA LEU A 9 -4.59 7.17 49.12
C LEU A 9 -4.58 8.10 47.88
N VAL A 10 -3.73 7.81 46.90
CA VAL A 10 -3.75 8.47 45.58
C VAL A 10 -4.79 7.77 44.71
N LEU A 11 -5.91 8.45 44.45
CA LEU A 11 -6.96 8.02 43.51
C LEU A 11 -6.58 8.54 42.11
N LEU A 12 -6.46 7.62 41.14
CA LEU A 12 -6.22 7.94 39.74
C LEU A 12 -7.53 8.41 39.09
N ALA A 13 -7.52 9.62 38.53
CA ALA A 13 -8.67 10.24 37.89
C ALA A 13 -8.98 9.61 36.52
N LEU A 14 -10.22 9.15 36.36
CA LEU A 14 -10.84 8.84 35.08
C LEU A 14 -11.17 10.16 34.36
N ALA A 15 -10.51 10.40 33.23
CA ALA A 15 -10.90 11.47 32.32
C ALA A 15 -12.08 11.00 31.46
N THR A 16 -13.29 11.40 31.83
CA THR A 16 -14.47 11.37 30.97
C THR A 16 -14.50 12.64 30.13
N SER A 17 -14.17 12.55 28.85
CA SER A 17 -14.39 13.61 27.87
C SER A 17 -15.88 13.66 27.52
N ALA A 18 -16.59 14.60 28.15
CA ALA A 18 -17.92 15.01 27.71
C ALA A 18 -17.78 15.91 26.48
N SER A 19 -18.21 15.42 25.31
CA SER A 19 -18.37 16.25 24.11
C SER A 19 -19.48 17.27 24.35
N ALA A 20 -19.10 18.54 24.46
CA ALA A 20 -20.04 19.64 24.40
C ALA A 20 -20.64 19.71 22.98
N ALA A 21 -21.93 19.40 22.86
CA ALA A 21 -22.71 19.66 21.67
C ALA A 21 -22.89 21.18 21.53
N ALA A 22 -22.04 21.82 20.73
CA ALA A 22 -22.30 23.17 20.26
C ALA A 22 -23.51 23.13 19.31
N GLN A 23 -24.64 23.69 19.75
CA GLN A 23 -25.77 23.97 18.87
C GLN A 23 -25.33 24.99 17.81
N VAL A 24 -25.00 24.48 16.62
CA VAL A 24 -24.86 25.30 15.42
C VAL A 24 -26.25 25.78 15.04
N ARG A 25 -26.50 27.09 15.18
CA ARG A 25 -27.69 27.73 14.60
C ARG A 25 -27.63 27.56 13.08
N PRO A 26 -28.68 27.05 12.42
CA PRO A 26 -28.72 26.97 10.97
C PRO A 26 -28.71 28.40 10.40
N MET A 27 -27.72 28.70 9.56
CA MET A 27 -27.75 29.92 8.76
C MET A 27 -28.90 29.81 7.73
N PRO A 28 -29.67 30.89 7.50
CA PRO A 28 -30.70 30.89 6.49
C PRO A 28 -30.08 30.61 5.11
N ARG A 29 -30.59 29.60 4.42
CA ARG A 29 -30.17 29.28 3.05
C ARG A 29 -30.45 30.48 2.14
N PRO A 30 -29.50 30.92 1.31
CA PRO A 30 -29.76 31.95 0.31
C PRO A 30 -30.86 31.46 -0.64
N VAL A 31 -31.88 32.30 -0.83
CA VAL A 31 -32.95 32.06 -1.79
C VAL A 31 -32.32 32.09 -3.20
N PRO A 32 -32.50 31.05 -4.03
CA PRO A 32 -32.00 31.04 -5.40
C PRO A 32 -32.59 32.24 -6.15
N ARG A 33 -31.74 33.06 -6.79
CA ARG A 33 -32.24 34.04 -7.76
C ARG A 33 -32.82 33.27 -8.94
N PRO A 34 -34.01 33.64 -9.44
CA PRO A 34 -34.56 33.03 -10.65
C PRO A 34 -33.58 33.27 -11.82
N VAL A 35 -33.09 32.18 -12.39
CA VAL A 35 -32.28 32.21 -13.61
C VAL A 35 -33.22 32.63 -14.76
N PRO A 36 -32.89 33.69 -15.52
CA PRO A 36 -33.69 34.06 -16.69
C PRO A 36 -33.74 32.88 -17.67
N PRO A 37 -34.89 32.61 -18.30
CA PRO A 37 -35.01 31.51 -19.26
C PRO A 37 -34.01 31.73 -20.40
N THR A 38 -33.06 30.79 -20.54
CA THR A 38 -32.11 30.77 -21.64
C THR A 38 -32.90 30.67 -22.94
N VAL A 39 -32.85 31.73 -23.75
CA VAL A 39 -33.43 31.73 -25.09
C VAL A 39 -32.62 30.72 -25.92
N ALA A 40 -33.19 29.54 -26.15
CA ALA A 40 -32.60 28.51 -26.99
C ALA A 40 -32.39 29.07 -28.40
N ARG A 41 -31.15 29.37 -28.77
CA ARG A 41 -30.80 29.62 -30.16
C ARG A 41 -30.91 28.28 -30.91
N PRO A 42 -31.53 28.24 -32.10
CA PRO A 42 -31.57 27.03 -32.91
C PRO A 42 -30.14 26.64 -33.28
N ILE A 43 -29.72 25.46 -32.81
CA ILE A 43 -28.45 24.83 -33.14
C ILE A 43 -28.52 24.41 -34.62
N PRO A 44 -27.55 24.77 -35.48
CA PRO A 44 -27.50 24.32 -36.87
C PRO A 44 -27.51 22.78 -36.94
N ALA A 45 -28.41 22.21 -37.74
CA ALA A 45 -28.68 20.77 -37.83
C ALA A 45 -27.56 19.93 -38.50
N ALA A 46 -26.30 20.34 -38.43
CA ALA A 46 -25.19 19.65 -39.09
C ALA A 46 -23.85 19.90 -38.38
N VAL A 47 -23.74 19.51 -37.12
CA VAL A 47 -22.44 19.14 -36.55
C VAL A 47 -22.49 17.63 -36.43
N ALA A 48 -22.08 16.92 -37.48
CA ALA A 48 -21.85 15.49 -37.37
C ALA A 48 -20.70 15.32 -36.38
N ALA A 49 -20.90 14.52 -35.33
CA ALA A 49 -19.87 14.17 -34.37
C ALA A 49 -18.60 13.76 -35.12
N VAL A 50 -17.55 14.57 -35.00
CA VAL A 50 -16.26 14.27 -35.62
C VAL A 50 -15.68 13.13 -34.81
N LYS A 51 -15.89 11.90 -35.27
CA LYS A 51 -15.30 10.72 -34.64
C LYS A 51 -13.78 10.87 -34.74
N HIS A 52 -13.11 11.05 -33.61
CA HIS A 52 -11.66 11.15 -33.57
C HIS A 52 -11.02 9.90 -34.22
N GLU A 53 -10.01 10.11 -35.07
CA GLU A 53 -9.31 9.02 -35.74
C GLU A 53 -8.54 8.21 -34.70
N ARG A 54 -8.81 6.89 -34.66
CA ARG A 54 -8.22 6.00 -33.66
C ARG A 54 -6.69 6.02 -33.71
N LEU A 55 -6.02 6.48 -32.64
CA LEU A 55 -4.56 6.53 -32.62
C LEU A 55 -3.96 5.12 -32.52
N THR A 56 -2.96 4.84 -33.36
CA THR A 56 -2.16 3.62 -33.25
C THR A 56 -1.33 3.60 -31.95
N PRO A 57 -0.94 2.42 -31.42
CA PRO A 57 -0.08 2.34 -30.24
C PRO A 57 1.19 3.20 -30.32
N VAL A 58 1.81 3.31 -31.49
CA VAL A 58 3.00 4.15 -31.72
C VAL A 58 2.65 5.64 -31.57
N GLN A 59 1.54 6.10 -32.15
CA GLN A 59 1.09 7.48 -32.00
C GLN A 59 0.74 7.80 -30.54
N ARG A 60 0.09 6.88 -29.83
CA ARG A 60 -0.23 7.03 -28.40
C ARG A 60 1.01 7.16 -27.53
N LEU A 61 1.99 6.28 -27.73
CA LEU A 61 3.25 6.36 -27.02
C LEU A 61 4.02 7.64 -27.38
N THR A 62 4.04 8.03 -28.65
CA THR A 62 4.66 9.29 -29.12
C THR A 62 4.04 10.49 -28.40
N ARG A 63 2.70 10.63 -28.41
CA ARG A 63 1.98 11.69 -27.68
C ARG A 63 2.32 11.67 -26.19
N GLY A 64 2.45 10.49 -25.58
CA GLY A 64 2.87 10.34 -24.17
C GLY A 64 4.27 10.87 -23.86
N PHE A 65 5.23 10.67 -24.77
CA PHE A 65 6.57 11.23 -24.62
C PHE A 65 6.60 12.75 -24.82
N GLU A 66 5.74 13.25 -25.71
CA GLU A 66 5.65 14.67 -26.03
C GLU A 66 4.94 15.49 -24.95
N SER A 67 3.85 14.97 -24.37
CA SER A 67 3.10 15.61 -23.28
C SER A 67 3.90 15.77 -21.98
N GLY A 68 5.09 15.15 -21.90
CA GLY A 68 6.03 15.41 -20.84
C GLY A 68 5.78 14.67 -19.55
N SER A 69 5.12 13.50 -19.62
CA SER A 69 5.05 12.59 -18.50
C SER A 69 6.45 12.32 -17.93
N LYS A 70 6.63 12.57 -16.63
CA LYS A 70 7.92 12.47 -15.90
C LYS A 70 8.50 11.05 -15.85
N SER A 71 7.78 10.08 -16.41
CA SER A 71 7.98 8.63 -16.27
C SER A 71 8.78 7.98 -17.41
N GLY A 72 9.21 8.75 -18.42
CA GLY A 72 9.78 8.20 -19.65
C GLY A 72 11.07 7.37 -19.46
N ALA A 73 11.92 7.75 -18.50
CA ALA A 73 13.23 7.10 -18.32
C ALA A 73 13.12 5.66 -17.79
N TYR A 74 12.26 5.41 -16.79
CA TYR A 74 12.06 4.06 -16.26
C TYR A 74 11.45 3.13 -17.30
N PHE A 75 10.45 3.63 -18.03
CA PHE A 75 9.84 2.87 -19.12
C PHE A 75 10.85 2.50 -20.20
N GLY A 76 11.75 3.41 -20.56
CA GLY A 76 12.88 3.10 -21.46
C GLY A 76 13.76 1.96 -20.92
N VAL A 77 14.20 2.02 -19.66
CA VAL A 77 14.98 0.96 -19.01
C VAL A 77 14.24 -0.39 -19.04
N LEU A 78 12.93 -0.36 -18.79
CA LEU A 78 12.11 -1.55 -18.83
C LEU A 78 12.02 -2.13 -20.25
N MET A 79 11.74 -1.31 -21.26
CA MET A 79 11.68 -1.75 -22.66
C MET A 79 13.01 -2.32 -23.16
N HIS A 80 14.14 -1.75 -22.72
CA HIS A 80 15.47 -2.30 -22.95
C HIS A 80 15.64 -3.71 -22.39
N SER A 81 15.23 -3.89 -21.14
CA SER A 81 15.37 -5.16 -20.43
C SER A 81 14.44 -6.22 -21.03
N VAL A 82 13.22 -5.83 -21.41
CA VAL A 82 12.27 -6.67 -22.15
C VAL A 82 12.86 -7.12 -23.48
N ASP A 83 13.39 -6.21 -24.31
CA ASP A 83 13.99 -6.58 -25.61
C ASP A 83 15.19 -7.52 -25.45
N ARG A 84 16.09 -7.26 -24.49
CA ARG A 84 17.24 -8.14 -24.21
C ARG A 84 16.80 -9.54 -23.78
N VAL A 85 15.88 -9.63 -22.84
CA VAL A 85 15.40 -10.94 -22.36
C VAL A 85 14.64 -11.69 -23.45
N LEU A 86 13.78 -11.02 -24.23
CA LEU A 86 13.06 -11.65 -25.34
C LEU A 86 13.99 -12.10 -26.47
N SER A 87 15.14 -11.44 -26.67
CA SER A 87 16.13 -11.81 -27.69
C SER A 87 17.22 -12.76 -27.18
N GLY A 88 17.20 -13.13 -25.90
CA GLY A 88 18.24 -13.98 -25.29
C GLY A 88 19.57 -13.27 -25.06
N SER A 89 19.62 -11.94 -25.18
CA SER A 89 20.82 -11.12 -24.94
C SER A 89 20.81 -10.46 -23.55
N GLY A 90 20.07 -11.02 -22.60
CA GLY A 90 20.06 -10.55 -21.21
C GLY A 90 21.47 -10.60 -20.61
N ASN A 91 21.85 -9.56 -19.87
CA ASN A 91 23.19 -9.42 -19.31
C ASN A 91 23.26 -9.75 -17.81
N GLY A 92 22.17 -10.26 -17.24
CA GLY A 92 22.06 -10.56 -15.81
C GLY A 92 21.90 -9.32 -14.92
N SER A 93 21.61 -8.15 -15.49
CA SER A 93 21.19 -6.99 -14.68
C SER A 93 19.97 -7.33 -13.83
N GLU A 94 19.81 -6.65 -12.68
CA GLU A 94 18.67 -6.85 -11.77
C GLU A 94 17.32 -6.75 -12.51
N MET A 95 17.20 -5.80 -13.45
CA MET A 95 15.99 -5.66 -14.27
C MET A 95 15.83 -6.80 -15.30
N ASP A 96 16.91 -7.29 -15.92
CA ASP A 96 16.82 -8.46 -16.82
C ASP A 96 16.39 -9.70 -16.03
N VAL A 97 16.92 -9.90 -14.81
CA VAL A 97 16.53 -11.01 -13.93
C VAL A 97 15.06 -10.87 -13.51
N ALA A 98 14.61 -9.66 -13.15
CA ALA A 98 13.21 -9.38 -12.83
C ALA A 98 12.27 -9.70 -14.00
N VAL A 99 12.60 -9.20 -15.20
CA VAL A 99 11.85 -9.44 -16.44
C VAL A 99 11.85 -10.93 -16.79
N GLN A 100 12.99 -11.61 -16.69
CA GLN A 100 13.10 -13.04 -16.96
C GLN A 100 12.21 -13.85 -16.02
N ARG A 101 12.27 -13.61 -14.72
CA ARG A 101 11.40 -14.27 -13.73
C ARG A 101 9.92 -13.98 -14.00
N ALA A 102 9.58 -12.75 -14.36
CA ALA A 102 8.21 -12.36 -14.70
C ALA A 102 7.71 -13.10 -15.96
N LEU A 103 8.55 -13.27 -16.98
CA LEU A 103 8.24 -14.03 -18.20
C LEU A 103 8.17 -15.54 -17.98
N GLU A 104 8.98 -16.08 -17.07
CA GLU A 104 8.92 -17.49 -16.67
C GLU A 104 7.60 -17.80 -15.98
N ARG A 105 7.10 -16.88 -15.13
CA ARG A 105 5.79 -17.00 -14.49
C ARG A 105 4.62 -16.73 -15.43
N ASN A 106 4.82 -15.85 -16.42
CA ASN A 106 3.78 -15.44 -17.37
C ASN A 106 4.25 -15.60 -18.82
N PRO A 107 4.42 -16.85 -19.31
CA PRO A 107 4.96 -17.08 -20.65
C PRO A 107 4.08 -16.53 -21.77
N ALA A 108 2.76 -16.42 -21.54
CA ALA A 108 1.80 -15.84 -22.48
C ALA A 108 2.05 -14.33 -22.74
N SER A 109 2.79 -13.64 -21.86
CA SER A 109 3.08 -12.21 -22.02
C SER A 109 4.13 -11.93 -23.09
N ARG A 110 4.91 -12.94 -23.52
CA ARG A 110 6.03 -12.77 -24.46
C ARG A 110 5.61 -12.10 -25.77
N GLU A 111 4.51 -12.55 -26.37
CA GLU A 111 4.04 -12.02 -27.65
C GLU A 111 3.62 -10.55 -27.51
N VAL A 112 2.84 -10.25 -26.47
CA VAL A 112 2.32 -8.90 -26.24
C VAL A 112 3.45 -7.92 -25.91
N LEU A 113 4.41 -8.34 -25.08
CA LEU A 113 5.60 -7.55 -24.78
C LEU A 113 6.51 -7.37 -25.99
N GLY A 114 6.60 -8.37 -26.88
CA GLY A 114 7.29 -8.25 -28.16
C GLY A 114 6.66 -7.16 -29.05
N ARG A 115 5.33 -7.09 -29.10
CA ARG A 115 4.61 -6.00 -29.78
C ARG A 115 4.86 -4.64 -29.12
N MET A 116 4.77 -4.56 -27.79
CA MET A 116 5.05 -3.32 -27.06
C MET A 116 6.47 -2.79 -27.31
N VAL A 117 7.48 -3.67 -27.33
CA VAL A 117 8.86 -3.32 -27.69
C VAL A 117 8.96 -2.85 -29.15
N ALA A 118 8.27 -3.51 -30.08
CA ALA A 118 8.26 -3.12 -31.49
C ALA A 118 7.64 -1.72 -31.67
N ASP A 119 6.52 -1.45 -31.01
CA ASP A 119 5.85 -0.15 -31.02
C ASP A 119 6.74 0.93 -30.40
N TYR A 120 7.39 0.64 -29.27
CA TYR A 120 8.34 1.56 -28.64
C TYR A 120 9.56 1.85 -29.53
N ARG A 121 10.05 0.87 -30.31
CA ARG A 121 11.13 1.08 -31.29
C ARG A 121 10.73 1.99 -32.44
N ALA A 122 9.46 1.92 -32.86
CA ALA A 122 8.93 2.72 -33.95
C ALA A 122 8.82 4.21 -33.59
N ILE A 123 8.86 4.57 -32.30
CA ILE A 123 8.91 5.96 -31.86
C ILE A 123 10.24 6.59 -32.28
N PRO A 124 10.23 7.76 -32.94
CA PRO A 124 11.45 8.48 -33.28
C PRO A 124 12.37 8.66 -32.06
N VAL A 125 13.67 8.41 -32.27
CA VAL A 125 14.66 8.45 -31.18
C VAL A 125 14.74 9.85 -30.57
N ASP A 126 14.59 10.90 -31.37
CA ASP A 126 14.57 12.28 -30.89
C ASP A 126 13.38 12.55 -29.97
N VAL A 127 12.20 11.99 -30.27
CA VAL A 127 11.03 12.08 -29.39
C VAL A 127 11.30 11.36 -28.06
N ARG A 128 11.83 10.14 -28.09
CA ARG A 128 12.20 9.41 -26.85
C ARG A 128 13.26 10.15 -26.04
N ALA A 129 14.30 10.65 -26.72
CA ALA A 129 15.43 11.33 -26.10
C ALA A 129 15.08 12.69 -25.47
N ARG A 130 13.90 13.27 -25.75
CA ARG A 130 13.42 14.48 -25.06
C ARG A 130 13.23 14.25 -23.55
N ARG A 131 12.96 13.01 -23.12
CA ARG A 131 12.60 12.67 -21.73
C ARG A 131 13.50 11.62 -21.08
N MET A 132 14.51 11.14 -21.80
CA MET A 132 15.50 10.20 -21.26
C MET A 132 16.86 10.41 -21.93
N PRO A 133 17.97 10.04 -21.26
CA PRO A 133 19.29 9.96 -21.89
C PRO A 133 19.24 9.25 -23.25
N ARG A 134 20.03 9.73 -24.22
CA ARG A 134 20.01 9.22 -25.59
C ARG A 134 20.37 7.73 -25.66
N GLU A 135 21.19 7.27 -24.72
CA GLU A 135 21.59 5.88 -24.52
C GLU A 135 20.40 5.00 -24.12
N LEU A 136 19.43 5.55 -23.39
CA LEU A 136 18.18 4.86 -23.08
C LEU A 136 17.16 4.98 -24.21
N ALA A 137 17.17 6.08 -24.96
CA ALA A 137 16.27 6.28 -26.10
C ALA A 137 16.56 5.34 -27.28
N VAL A 138 17.81 4.93 -27.46
CA VAL A 138 18.20 3.94 -28.47
C VAL A 138 18.18 2.55 -27.85
N LEU A 139 17.27 1.68 -28.31
CA LEU A 139 17.24 0.27 -27.91
C LEU A 139 18.39 -0.51 -28.55
N ASP A 140 19.59 -0.39 -27.99
CA ASP A 140 20.74 -1.21 -28.34
C ASP A 140 20.90 -2.38 -27.37
N ARG A 141 20.94 -3.59 -27.92
CA ARG A 141 21.02 -4.86 -27.18
C ARG A 141 22.37 -5.05 -26.51
N GLY A 142 23.43 -4.41 -27.03
CA GLY A 142 24.78 -4.48 -26.49
C GLY A 142 25.03 -3.54 -25.32
N THR A 143 24.16 -2.55 -25.09
CA THR A 143 24.36 -1.57 -24.03
C THR A 143 24.00 -2.18 -22.68
N GLY A 144 25.04 -2.42 -21.87
CA GLY A 144 24.87 -2.91 -20.50
C GLY A 144 24.24 -1.84 -19.60
N LEU A 145 22.91 -1.83 -19.48
CA LEU A 145 22.23 -0.95 -18.56
C LEU A 145 22.29 -1.52 -17.15
N SER A 146 23.21 -1.00 -16.32
CA SER A 146 23.21 -1.30 -14.89
C SER A 146 21.99 -0.67 -14.21
N HIS A 147 21.33 -1.40 -13.32
CA HIS A 147 20.25 -0.87 -12.47
C HIS A 147 20.73 0.31 -11.60
N SER A 148 22.03 0.41 -11.32
CA SER A 148 22.65 1.57 -10.67
C SER A 148 22.60 2.83 -11.55
N ALA A 149 22.67 2.69 -12.87
CA ALA A 149 22.47 3.79 -13.80
C ALA A 149 21.00 4.25 -13.78
N ALA A 150 20.06 3.30 -13.80
CA ALA A 150 18.63 3.60 -13.64
C ALA A 150 18.33 4.28 -12.29
N ARG A 151 18.93 3.84 -11.18
CA ARG A 151 18.83 4.54 -9.88
C ARG A 151 19.32 5.99 -9.99
N ARG A 152 20.50 6.24 -10.59
CA ARG A 152 21.00 7.63 -10.79
C ARG A 152 20.06 8.52 -11.60
N PHE A 153 19.32 7.96 -12.56
CA PHE A 153 18.39 8.73 -13.40
C PHE A 153 17.01 8.92 -12.76
N VAL A 154 16.60 8.01 -11.88
CA VAL A 154 15.27 8.05 -11.25
C VAL A 154 15.31 8.70 -9.86
N SER A 155 16.42 8.63 -9.14
CA SER A 155 16.56 9.16 -7.77
C SER A 155 17.20 10.55 -7.69
N ALA A 156 17.29 11.30 -8.79
CA ALA A 156 17.76 12.68 -8.74
C ALA A 156 16.57 13.61 -8.41
N PRO A 157 16.38 14.04 -7.16
CA PRO A 157 15.48 15.16 -6.91
C PRO A 157 16.01 16.38 -7.66
N ALA A 158 15.13 17.23 -8.15
CA ALA A 158 15.52 18.56 -8.59
C ALA A 158 16.13 19.31 -7.38
N GLY A 159 17.46 19.32 -7.27
CA GLY A 159 18.20 20.24 -6.42
C GLY A 159 18.75 19.76 -5.06
N ALA A 160 19.18 18.50 -4.88
CA ALA A 160 19.86 18.11 -3.63
C ALA A 160 21.27 17.53 -3.85
N SER A 161 22.28 18.29 -3.41
CA SER A 161 23.67 17.85 -3.22
C SER A 161 23.76 16.99 -1.96
N GLY A 162 24.32 15.78 -2.09
CA GLY A 162 24.47 14.83 -0.99
C GLY A 162 25.57 15.20 0.01
N ILE A 163 25.31 14.91 1.29
CA ILE A 163 26.32 14.80 2.35
C ILE A 163 26.34 13.34 2.82
N ILE A 164 27.51 12.72 2.75
CA ILE A 164 27.83 11.41 3.32
C ILE A 164 28.29 11.62 4.76
N VAL A 165 27.71 10.91 5.74
CA VAL A 165 28.24 10.81 7.11
C VAL A 165 28.53 9.34 7.43
N GLN A 166 29.83 9.01 7.49
CA GLN A 166 30.37 7.79 8.08
C GLN A 166 30.65 8.00 9.58
N GLY A 167 30.49 6.94 10.37
CA GLY A 167 30.48 6.96 11.84
C GLY A 167 31.81 6.70 12.57
N GLY A 168 31.67 6.21 13.81
CA GLY A 168 32.73 5.96 14.82
C GLY A 168 32.37 6.68 16.13
N LEU A 169 32.49 6.14 17.35
CA LEU A 169 33.41 5.17 17.92
C LEU A 169 32.78 4.53 19.19
N GLN A 170 33.06 3.25 19.41
CA GLN A 170 32.85 2.53 20.67
C GLN A 170 33.95 2.90 21.67
N GLY A 171 33.57 3.19 22.93
CA GLY A 171 34.49 3.31 24.06
C GLY A 171 34.50 2.05 24.94
N PRO A 172 35.65 1.66 25.54
CA PRO A 172 35.72 0.50 26.41
C PRO A 172 35.38 0.86 27.86
N GLY A 173 34.27 0.30 28.37
CA GLY A 173 33.85 0.41 29.77
C GLY A 173 34.55 -0.62 30.66
N ARG A 174 35.41 -0.13 31.55
CA ARG A 174 36.16 -0.86 32.59
C ARG A 174 35.21 -1.44 33.65
N ARG A 175 35.17 -2.77 33.83
CA ARG A 175 34.43 -3.43 34.92
C ARG A 175 35.31 -3.59 36.16
N ILE A 176 34.84 -3.06 37.30
CA ILE A 176 35.37 -3.33 38.65
C ILE A 176 34.61 -4.53 39.19
N GLY A 177 35.32 -5.63 39.45
CA GLY A 177 34.75 -6.81 40.09
C GLY A 177 34.70 -6.62 41.61
N THR A 178 33.48 -6.57 42.16
CA THR A 178 33.24 -6.79 43.58
C THR A 178 32.70 -8.21 43.74
N VAL A 179 33.44 -9.03 44.49
CA VAL A 179 33.02 -10.38 44.90
C VAL A 179 31.90 -10.21 45.91
N ARG A 180 30.68 -10.55 45.48
CA ARG A 180 29.48 -10.54 46.32
C ARG A 180 29.33 -11.94 46.95
N PRO A 181 29.05 -12.04 48.26
CA PRO A 181 28.80 -13.32 48.91
C PRO A 181 27.58 -14.02 48.28
N ALA A 182 27.61 -15.36 48.28
CA ALA A 182 26.58 -16.20 47.69
C ALA A 182 25.20 -15.79 48.22
N PRO A 183 24.29 -15.29 47.35
CA PRO A 183 22.94 -14.98 47.77
C PRO A 183 22.23 -16.28 48.10
N ASP A 184 21.50 -16.30 49.22
CA ASP A 184 20.44 -17.27 49.46
C ASP A 184 19.66 -17.46 48.16
N ALA A 185 19.43 -18.72 47.78
CA ALA A 185 18.78 -19.08 46.53
C ALA A 185 17.41 -18.38 46.46
N GLY A 186 17.42 -17.20 45.83
CA GLY A 186 16.24 -16.38 45.65
C GLY A 186 15.16 -17.21 44.98
N PRO A 187 13.89 -16.92 45.25
CA PRO A 187 12.81 -17.74 44.74
C PRO A 187 12.93 -17.81 43.21
N ALA A 188 12.88 -19.04 42.66
CA ALA A 188 13.18 -19.30 41.26
C ALA A 188 12.41 -18.34 40.32
N ALA A 189 13.11 -17.81 39.32
CA ALA A 189 12.50 -16.95 38.31
C ALA A 189 11.36 -17.70 37.59
N PRO A 190 10.29 -17.01 37.16
CA PRO A 190 9.28 -17.65 36.34
C PRO A 190 9.91 -18.25 35.07
N ARG A 191 9.34 -19.33 34.54
CA ARG A 191 9.87 -19.99 33.34
C ARG A 191 8.74 -20.30 32.38
N ILE A 192 8.91 -19.97 31.11
CA ILE A 192 8.00 -20.38 30.04
C ILE A 192 8.59 -21.62 29.39
N ASP A 193 7.87 -22.74 29.51
CA ASP A 193 8.24 -24.02 28.92
C ASP A 193 7.73 -24.13 27.49
N ALA A 194 6.47 -23.71 27.25
CA ALA A 194 5.84 -23.70 25.94
C ALA A 194 4.96 -22.46 25.74
N VAL A 195 4.84 -22.04 24.48
CA VAL A 195 3.81 -21.12 24.00
C VAL A 195 2.86 -21.98 23.19
N ALA A 196 1.57 -21.99 23.53
CA ALA A 196 0.59 -22.84 22.84
C ALA A 196 0.67 -22.59 21.33
N ALA A 197 1.17 -23.59 20.60
CA ALA A 197 1.59 -23.48 19.22
C ALA A 197 0.36 -23.39 18.31
N THR A 198 -0.02 -22.17 17.99
CA THR A 198 -0.95 -21.85 16.91
C THR A 198 -0.51 -20.50 16.35
N LEU A 199 -0.59 -20.32 15.04
CA LEU A 199 -0.38 -19.00 14.43
C LEU A 199 -1.40 -18.04 15.06
N GLN A 200 -0.94 -17.07 15.85
CA GLN A 200 -1.84 -16.17 16.60
C GLN A 200 -2.04 -14.87 15.84
N THR A 201 -3.19 -14.24 15.95
CA THR A 201 -3.39 -12.89 15.44
C THR A 201 -3.37 -11.87 16.59
N GLY A 202 -3.10 -10.60 16.30
CA GLY A 202 -3.31 -9.55 17.30
C GLY A 202 -4.77 -9.55 17.77
N GLY A 203 -5.00 -9.47 19.09
CA GLY A 203 -6.31 -9.67 19.71
C GLY A 203 -6.60 -11.12 20.12
N ALA A 204 -5.81 -12.09 19.67
CA ALA A 204 -5.97 -13.48 20.05
C ALA A 204 -5.55 -13.72 21.51
N ARG A 205 -6.15 -14.75 22.10
CA ARG A 205 -5.84 -15.22 23.43
C ARG A 205 -4.75 -16.28 23.35
N VAL A 206 -3.60 -15.96 23.91
CA VAL A 206 -2.40 -16.80 23.92
C VAL A 206 -2.21 -17.41 25.29
N VAL A 207 -1.74 -18.64 25.29
CA VAL A 207 -1.51 -19.40 26.49
C VAL A 207 -0.04 -19.79 26.60
N LEU A 208 0.56 -19.40 27.73
CA LEU A 208 1.94 -19.64 28.07
C LEU A 208 1.95 -20.70 29.17
N ASP A 209 2.55 -21.86 28.91
CA ASP A 209 2.66 -22.96 29.87
C ASP A 209 4.07 -22.95 30.48
N GLY A 210 4.16 -23.13 31.80
CA GLY A 210 5.44 -23.17 32.51
C GLY A 210 5.36 -22.90 34.01
N SER A 211 6.48 -22.60 34.64
CA SER A 211 6.57 -22.43 36.09
C SER A 211 6.31 -20.97 36.49
N PHE A 212 5.08 -20.66 36.90
CA PHE A 212 4.66 -19.31 37.31
C PHE A 212 4.26 -19.28 38.78
N HIS A 213 5.24 -19.18 39.68
CA HIS A 213 4.96 -19.02 41.11
C HIS A 213 4.80 -17.54 41.45
N GLY A 214 3.68 -17.16 42.06
CA GLY A 214 3.44 -15.83 42.60
C GLY A 214 2.07 -15.70 43.25
N THR A 215 1.86 -14.60 43.97
CA THR A 215 0.62 -14.35 44.73
C THR A 215 -0.40 -13.55 43.91
N SER A 216 0.04 -12.88 42.85
CA SER A 216 -0.83 -12.09 41.99
C SER A 216 -1.52 -12.96 40.93
N PRO A 217 -2.86 -12.84 40.76
CA PRO A 217 -3.58 -13.49 39.67
C PRO A 217 -3.34 -12.80 38.31
N ILE A 218 -2.60 -11.69 38.29
CA ILE A 218 -2.29 -10.90 37.09
C ILE A 218 -0.78 -10.70 37.01
N ALA A 219 -0.21 -10.88 35.82
CA ALA A 219 1.20 -10.68 35.55
C ALA A 219 1.38 -9.84 34.27
N PRO A 220 2.30 -8.86 34.25
CA PRO A 220 2.73 -8.26 32.99
C PRO A 220 3.43 -9.29 32.10
N VAL A 221 2.99 -9.33 30.85
CA VAL A 221 3.57 -10.08 29.75
C VAL A 221 4.23 -9.08 28.81
N TYR A 222 5.52 -9.28 28.57
CA TYR A 222 6.34 -8.44 27.71
C TYR A 222 6.50 -9.11 26.36
N LEU A 223 6.25 -8.35 25.31
CA LEU A 223 6.37 -8.77 23.92
C LEU A 223 7.36 -7.83 23.25
N ARG A 224 8.50 -8.35 22.79
CA ARG A 224 9.42 -7.58 21.93
C ARG A 224 9.44 -8.22 20.55
N PRO A 225 9.53 -7.45 19.46
CA PRO A 225 9.80 -8.03 18.15
C PRO A 225 11.17 -8.70 18.15
N ALA A 226 11.32 -9.69 17.30
CA ALA A 226 12.64 -10.23 16.98
C ALA A 226 12.79 -10.39 15.46
N GLY A 227 13.98 -10.79 15.01
CA GLY A 227 14.27 -10.89 13.57
C GLY A 227 14.40 -9.55 12.85
N GLY A 228 14.70 -8.46 13.57
CA GLY A 228 14.93 -7.14 12.97
C GLY A 228 13.66 -6.38 12.57
N GLN A 229 12.48 -6.86 12.97
CA GLN A 229 11.21 -6.14 12.75
C GLN A 229 11.25 -4.76 13.40
N SER A 230 11.04 -3.73 12.59
CA SER A 230 10.96 -2.34 13.04
C SER A 230 9.65 -2.09 13.77
N LEU A 231 9.70 -1.22 14.78
CA LEU A 231 8.56 -0.88 15.60
C LEU A 231 7.98 0.46 15.17
N GLU A 232 6.98 0.42 14.30
CA GLU A 232 6.34 1.65 13.80
C GLU A 232 5.16 2.13 14.68
N SER A 233 4.63 1.31 15.59
CA SER A 233 3.42 1.66 16.33
C SER A 233 3.65 2.50 17.60
N SER A 234 2.78 3.49 17.84
CA SER A 234 2.64 4.13 19.15
C SER A 234 2.09 3.13 20.18
N GLY A 235 2.88 2.71 21.16
CA GLY A 235 2.42 1.75 22.18
C GLY A 235 3.52 1.00 22.94
N PHE A 236 4.78 1.17 22.57
CA PHE A 236 5.90 0.54 23.26
C PHE A 236 6.28 1.27 24.55
N GLN A 237 6.78 0.50 25.50
CA GLN A 237 7.37 0.99 26.74
C GLN A 237 8.81 0.49 26.81
N THR A 238 9.71 1.32 27.35
CA THR A 238 11.07 0.87 27.67
C THR A 238 11.07 0.21 29.04
N VAL A 239 11.25 -1.11 29.10
CA VAL A 239 11.31 -1.87 30.35
C VAL A 239 12.64 -2.61 30.43
N ASP A 240 13.46 -2.25 31.42
CA ASP A 240 14.81 -2.77 31.61
C ASP A 240 15.72 -2.50 30.39
N GLY A 241 15.54 -1.34 29.74
CA GLY A 241 16.30 -0.93 28.55
C GLY A 241 15.82 -1.54 27.23
N GLU A 242 14.77 -2.35 27.26
CA GLU A 242 14.19 -2.99 26.07
C GLU A 242 12.88 -2.33 25.67
N GLN A 243 12.67 -2.10 24.37
CA GLN A 243 11.36 -1.68 23.87
C GLN A 243 10.43 -2.90 23.77
N VAL A 244 9.34 -2.86 24.53
CA VAL A 244 8.37 -3.94 24.65
C VAL A 244 6.95 -3.40 24.56
N VAL A 245 6.04 -4.22 24.03
CA VAL A 245 4.61 -4.09 24.28
C VAL A 245 4.32 -4.81 25.59
N VAL A 246 3.56 -4.16 26.48
CA VAL A 246 3.13 -4.76 27.75
C VAL A 246 1.65 -5.11 27.66
N ALA A 247 1.34 -6.39 27.88
CA ALA A 247 -0.02 -6.88 28.04
C ALA A 247 -0.20 -7.43 29.46
N LEU A 248 -1.44 -7.51 29.93
CA LEU A 248 -1.76 -8.13 31.21
C LEU A 248 -2.23 -9.56 30.97
N GLY A 249 -1.50 -10.52 31.53
CA GLY A 249 -1.86 -11.93 31.54
C GLY A 249 -2.52 -12.33 32.86
N ARG A 250 -3.51 -13.22 32.79
CA ARG A 250 -4.10 -13.91 33.94
C ARG A 250 -3.25 -15.12 34.29
N VAL A 251 -2.80 -15.21 35.52
CA VAL A 251 -1.98 -16.32 36.04
C VAL A 251 -2.90 -17.38 36.63
N ASP A 252 -2.78 -18.62 36.16
CA ASP A 252 -3.35 -19.82 36.76
C ASP A 252 -2.20 -20.64 37.36
N GLY A 253 -1.87 -20.33 38.62
CA GLY A 253 -0.76 -20.97 39.33
C GLY A 253 -0.99 -22.47 39.60
N ALA A 254 -2.24 -22.91 39.67
CA ALA A 254 -2.57 -24.33 39.87
C ALA A 254 -2.30 -25.17 38.61
N ARG A 255 -2.45 -24.56 37.43
CA ARG A 255 -2.19 -25.19 36.14
C ARG A 255 -0.88 -24.76 35.49
N SER A 256 -0.05 -24.00 36.20
CA SER A 256 1.25 -23.57 35.67
C SER A 256 1.08 -22.85 34.32
N ARG A 257 0.14 -21.90 34.26
CA ARG A 257 -0.29 -21.28 33.00
C ARG A 257 -0.49 -19.77 33.14
N VAL A 258 -0.17 -19.03 32.08
CA VAL A 258 -0.53 -17.61 31.93
C VAL A 258 -1.33 -17.44 30.64
N GLU A 259 -2.51 -16.87 30.76
CA GLU A 259 -3.40 -16.57 29.63
C GLU A 259 -3.37 -15.06 29.38
N VAL A 260 -3.00 -14.65 28.16
CA VAL A 260 -2.86 -13.23 27.79
C VAL A 260 -3.62 -12.96 26.51
N THR A 261 -4.36 -11.86 26.46
CA THR A 261 -4.92 -11.35 25.21
C THR A 261 -3.91 -10.41 24.57
N LEU A 262 -3.44 -10.74 23.37
CA LEU A 262 -2.50 -9.90 22.64
C LEU A 262 -3.16 -8.58 22.23
N PRO A 263 -2.45 -7.44 22.28
CA PRO A 263 -2.96 -6.19 21.75
C PRO A 263 -3.35 -6.31 20.27
N ALA A 264 -4.51 -5.78 19.90
CA ALA A 264 -5.08 -5.85 18.56
C ALA A 264 -4.41 -4.92 17.53
N GLY A 265 -3.27 -4.30 17.85
CA GLY A 265 -2.47 -3.48 16.92
C GLY A 265 -1.05 -4.01 16.73
N MET A 266 -0.78 -5.24 17.19
CA MET A 266 0.51 -5.88 16.97
C MET A 266 0.68 -6.23 15.49
N GLN A 267 1.82 -5.85 14.93
CA GLN A 267 2.17 -6.22 13.56
C GLN A 267 2.34 -7.75 13.45
N PRO A 268 2.05 -8.34 12.29
CA PRO A 268 2.41 -9.73 12.00
C PRO A 268 3.91 -9.97 12.10
N GLY A 269 4.29 -11.24 12.21
CA GLY A 269 5.68 -11.64 12.32
C GLY A 269 6.07 -11.95 13.77
N PRO A 270 7.37 -11.92 14.07
CA PRO A 270 7.81 -12.87 15.06
C PRO A 270 8.32 -12.17 16.33
N TYR A 271 7.73 -12.50 17.47
CA TYR A 271 7.94 -11.85 18.77
C TYR A 271 8.64 -12.77 19.77
N ASP A 272 9.44 -12.19 20.66
CA ASP A 272 9.85 -12.83 21.90
C ASP A 272 8.89 -12.42 23.02
N VAL A 273 8.38 -13.38 23.76
CA VAL A 273 7.50 -13.20 24.93
C VAL A 273 8.20 -13.58 26.23
N ALA A 274 8.01 -12.78 27.27
CA ALA A 274 8.43 -13.08 28.64
C ALA A 274 7.35 -12.64 29.64
N VAL A 275 7.32 -13.25 30.82
CA VAL A 275 6.39 -12.90 31.90
C VAL A 275 7.16 -12.50 33.15
N ARG A 276 6.68 -11.47 33.87
CA ARG A 276 7.10 -11.19 35.26
C ARG A 276 5.89 -11.39 36.16
N VAL A 277 5.99 -12.29 37.13
CA VAL A 277 4.87 -12.62 38.03
C VAL A 277 5.11 -11.95 39.38
N PRO A 278 4.31 -10.93 39.77
CA PRO A 278 4.47 -10.22 41.04
C PRO A 278 4.37 -11.15 42.26
N ARG A 279 5.37 -11.10 43.16
CA ARG A 279 5.42 -11.74 44.48
C ARG A 279 5.48 -10.73 45.63
N GLY A 280 5.45 -9.43 45.34
CA GLY A 280 5.44 -8.35 46.32
C GLY A 280 6.81 -7.72 46.60
N ALA A 281 7.87 -8.14 45.90
CA ALA A 281 9.19 -7.52 45.98
C ALA A 281 9.45 -6.61 44.76
N ALA A 282 10.15 -5.49 44.98
CA ALA A 282 10.62 -4.67 43.87
C ALA A 282 11.76 -5.39 43.11
N GLY A 283 11.71 -5.40 41.78
CA GLY A 283 12.80 -5.91 40.94
C GLY A 283 12.75 -7.42 40.63
N GLU A 284 11.57 -8.04 40.63
CA GLU A 284 11.45 -9.45 40.29
C GLU A 284 11.88 -9.76 38.85
N PRO A 285 12.59 -10.89 38.63
CA PRO A 285 13.14 -11.22 37.32
C PRO A 285 12.03 -11.54 36.30
N LYS A 286 12.26 -11.18 35.04
CA LYS A 286 11.49 -11.70 33.90
C LYS A 286 11.77 -13.20 33.75
N SER A 287 10.85 -13.93 33.13
CA SER A 287 11.12 -15.29 32.67
C SER A 287 12.17 -15.34 31.56
N ASN A 288 12.54 -16.54 31.15
CA ASN A 288 13.19 -16.71 29.84
C ASN A 288 12.27 -16.18 28.72
N TRP A 289 12.90 -15.67 27.67
CA TRP A 289 12.22 -15.32 26.43
C TRP A 289 11.82 -16.58 25.65
N ARG A 290 10.64 -16.57 25.05
CA ARG A 290 10.16 -17.61 24.13
C ARG A 290 9.62 -17.01 22.85
N ARG A 291 9.75 -17.74 21.75
CA ARG A 291 9.24 -17.30 20.45
C ARG A 291 7.72 -17.43 20.39
N LEU A 292 7.08 -16.39 19.87
CA LEU A 292 5.66 -16.30 19.53
C LEU A 292 5.57 -15.78 18.10
N GLU A 293 4.90 -16.52 17.23
CA GLU A 293 4.71 -16.14 15.82
C GLU A 293 3.30 -15.56 15.62
N LEU A 294 3.23 -14.31 15.14
CA LEU A 294 1.96 -13.68 14.80
C LEU A 294 1.67 -13.83 13.30
N ALA A 295 0.52 -14.42 13.02
CA ALA A 295 -0.01 -14.58 11.69
C ALA A 295 -0.36 -13.22 11.06
N PRO A 296 -0.04 -13.01 9.78
CA PRO A 296 -0.61 -11.91 9.03
C PRO A 296 -2.12 -12.10 8.83
N PHE A 297 -2.83 -11.00 8.62
CA PHE A 297 -4.23 -11.02 8.22
C PHE A 297 -4.35 -11.02 6.71
N ALA A 298 -5.43 -11.62 6.23
CA ALA A 298 -5.82 -11.50 4.84
C ALA A 298 -6.81 -10.35 4.65
N TYR A 299 -6.66 -9.62 3.55
CA TYR A 299 -7.46 -8.46 3.20
C TYR A 299 -7.97 -8.56 1.77
N THR A 300 -9.09 -7.91 1.52
CA THR A 300 -9.56 -7.58 0.17
C THR A 300 -9.79 -6.09 0.09
N VAL A 301 -9.32 -5.47 -0.99
CA VAL A 301 -9.66 -4.08 -1.32
C VAL A 301 -10.56 -4.09 -2.55
N ARG A 302 -11.68 -3.39 -2.52
CA ARG A 302 -12.67 -3.35 -3.61
C ARG A 302 -13.06 -1.92 -3.93
N LEU A 303 -13.23 -1.62 -5.22
CA LEU A 303 -13.89 -0.39 -5.64
C LEU A 303 -15.41 -0.57 -5.53
N LEU A 304 -16.12 0.44 -5.06
CA LEU A 304 -17.57 0.39 -4.85
C LEU A 304 -18.32 1.25 -5.86
N SER A 305 -17.99 2.55 -5.91
CA SER A 305 -18.62 3.53 -6.79
C SER A 305 -17.61 4.56 -7.26
N ILE A 306 -17.93 5.22 -8.37
CA ILE A 306 -17.25 6.40 -8.88
C ILE A 306 -18.27 7.53 -9.01
N ARG A 307 -17.86 8.74 -8.65
CA ARG A 307 -18.69 9.94 -8.64
C ARG A 307 -17.99 11.09 -9.36
N CYS A 308 -18.69 11.73 -10.30
CA CYS A 308 -18.29 13.03 -10.84
C CYS A 308 -18.45 14.08 -9.75
N LEU A 309 -17.39 14.80 -9.42
CA LEU A 309 -17.49 15.94 -8.52
C LEU A 309 -17.74 17.24 -9.29
N ASP A 310 -17.14 17.33 -10.48
CA ASP A 310 -17.13 18.46 -11.40
C ASP A 310 -16.67 17.87 -12.74
N GLU A 311 -17.37 18.08 -13.85
CA GLU A 311 -16.97 17.62 -15.19
C GLU A 311 -16.06 18.66 -15.87
N SER A 312 -16.07 19.92 -15.41
CA SER A 312 -15.25 21.04 -15.88
C SER A 312 -15.04 21.08 -17.41
N ASP A 313 -15.91 21.81 -18.12
CA ASP A 313 -16.08 21.84 -19.58
C ASP A 313 -16.79 20.62 -20.17
N PRO A 314 -18.05 20.36 -19.75
CA PRO A 314 -18.85 19.34 -20.40
C PRO A 314 -18.91 19.67 -21.90
N GLU A 315 -18.45 18.79 -22.79
CA GLU A 315 -18.36 19.02 -24.25
C GLU A 315 -19.69 19.48 -24.92
N THR A 316 -20.76 19.51 -24.13
CA THR A 316 -22.14 19.97 -24.34
C THR A 316 -22.36 21.27 -25.13
N VAL A 317 -21.41 22.21 -25.27
CA VAL A 317 -21.71 23.49 -25.96
C VAL A 317 -21.45 23.44 -27.47
N LEU A 318 -20.54 22.61 -27.96
CA LEU A 318 -20.18 22.56 -29.39
C LEU A 318 -20.25 21.17 -30.03
N ALA A 319 -20.10 20.09 -29.26
CA ALA A 319 -20.03 18.72 -29.81
C ALA A 319 -21.40 18.03 -29.97
N GLY A 320 -22.46 18.58 -29.36
CA GLY A 320 -23.81 18.00 -29.37
C GLY A 320 -24.07 17.12 -28.13
N PRO A 321 -25.31 16.66 -27.93
CA PRO A 321 -25.76 15.98 -26.71
C PRO A 321 -25.29 14.51 -26.56
N GLU A 322 -24.34 14.05 -27.38
CA GLU A 322 -23.94 12.63 -27.46
C GLU A 322 -22.43 12.39 -27.25
N VAL A 323 -21.65 13.41 -26.89
CA VAL A 323 -20.24 13.21 -26.52
C VAL A 323 -20.13 13.28 -25.02
N HIS A 324 -20.01 12.12 -24.40
CA HIS A 324 -19.75 11.96 -22.98
C HIS A 324 -18.35 11.39 -22.82
N ASP A 325 -17.60 11.95 -21.87
CA ASP A 325 -16.27 11.44 -21.56
C ASP A 325 -16.36 10.01 -21.03
N GLU A 326 -15.57 9.11 -21.63
CA GLU A 326 -15.50 7.72 -21.19
C GLU A 326 -14.47 7.60 -20.07
N ILE A 327 -14.92 7.42 -18.83
CA ILE A 327 -14.00 7.32 -17.68
C ILE A 327 -13.56 5.88 -17.46
N VAL A 328 -12.26 5.69 -17.23
CA VAL A 328 -11.70 4.40 -16.81
C VAL A 328 -10.80 4.58 -15.59
N VAL A 329 -10.94 3.66 -14.63
CA VAL A 329 -10.01 3.53 -13.50
C VAL A 329 -9.13 2.31 -13.76
N SER A 330 -7.83 2.54 -13.89
CA SER A 330 -6.81 1.48 -13.87
C SER A 330 -6.12 1.46 -12.52
N TRP A 331 -5.67 0.30 -12.06
CA TRP A 331 -4.98 0.18 -10.78
C TRP A 331 -3.92 -0.89 -10.78
N ALA A 332 -2.98 -0.75 -9.87
CA ALA A 332 -2.04 -1.77 -9.47
C ALA A 332 -2.02 -1.88 -7.94
N ALA A 333 -2.14 -3.09 -7.41
CA ALA A 333 -2.02 -3.35 -5.98
C ALA A 333 -0.93 -4.38 -5.69
N PHE A 334 -0.20 -4.19 -4.60
CA PHE A 334 0.87 -5.10 -4.18
C PHE A 334 0.91 -5.22 -2.65
N ALA A 335 1.07 -6.44 -2.14
CA ALA A 335 1.44 -6.68 -0.75
C ALA A 335 2.76 -7.43 -0.66
N ASP A 336 3.52 -7.14 0.40
CA ASP A 336 4.86 -7.69 0.65
C ASP A 336 4.95 -9.22 0.54
N GLN A 337 3.85 -9.93 0.84
CA GLN A 337 3.73 -11.37 0.61
C GLN A 337 2.46 -11.67 -0.21
N GLY A 338 2.51 -11.39 -1.51
CA GLY A 338 1.41 -11.74 -2.40
C GLY A 338 1.72 -11.50 -3.88
N PRO A 339 0.84 -11.95 -4.79
CA PRO A 339 0.90 -11.49 -6.17
C PRO A 339 0.59 -9.99 -6.20
N ALA A 340 1.27 -9.24 -7.07
CA ALA A 340 0.73 -7.96 -7.46
C ALA A 340 -0.45 -8.19 -8.41
N MET A 341 -1.42 -7.29 -8.35
CA MET A 341 -2.58 -7.27 -9.23
C MET A 341 -2.55 -6.00 -10.05
N ILE A 342 -2.99 -6.10 -11.29
CA ILE A 342 -3.27 -4.95 -12.14
C ILE A 342 -4.64 -5.17 -12.76
N GLY A 343 -5.49 -4.16 -12.70
CA GLY A 343 -6.88 -4.24 -13.15
C GLY A 343 -7.42 -2.89 -13.63
N TRP A 344 -8.62 -2.95 -14.21
CA TRP A 344 -9.26 -1.86 -14.96
C TRP A 344 -10.78 -1.99 -14.80
N THR A 345 -11.48 -0.88 -14.72
CA THR A 345 -12.93 -0.87 -14.79
C THR A 345 -13.38 -1.02 -16.25
N GLN A 346 -14.68 -1.23 -16.45
CA GLN A 346 -15.32 -0.86 -17.71
C GLN A 346 -15.29 0.66 -17.88
N GLU A 347 -15.51 1.11 -19.11
CA GLU A 347 -15.78 2.51 -19.43
C GLU A 347 -17.08 2.96 -18.76
N TYR A 348 -17.05 4.14 -18.15
CA TYR A 348 -18.22 4.82 -17.62
C TYR A 348 -18.60 5.95 -18.57
N GLU A 349 -19.85 5.98 -18.99
CA GLU A 349 -20.41 6.99 -19.89
C GLU A 349 -21.52 7.78 -19.18
N GLY A 350 -21.81 8.99 -19.67
CA GLY A 350 -22.89 9.84 -19.19
C GLY A 350 -22.67 10.27 -17.73
N PHE A 351 -21.52 10.87 -17.45
CA PHE A 351 -21.05 11.19 -16.10
C PHE A 351 -21.23 12.68 -15.78
N ASP A 352 -22.47 13.12 -15.51
CA ASP A 352 -22.71 14.54 -15.18
C ASP A 352 -22.25 14.89 -13.75
N ASP A 353 -22.07 16.19 -13.48
CA ASP A 353 -21.78 16.74 -12.14
C ASP A 353 -22.61 16.11 -11.02
N ASN A 354 -21.92 15.58 -10.01
CA ASN A 354 -22.50 14.92 -8.83
C ASN A 354 -23.20 13.58 -9.08
N GLU A 355 -23.17 13.06 -10.31
CA GLU A 355 -23.65 11.71 -10.58
C GLU A 355 -22.69 10.66 -10.02
N GLU A 356 -23.26 9.58 -9.51
CA GLU A 356 -22.54 8.45 -8.96
C GLU A 356 -22.99 7.18 -9.67
N GLN A 357 -22.02 6.42 -10.17
CA GLN A 357 -22.26 5.11 -10.75
C GLN A 357 -21.58 4.02 -9.92
N THR A 358 -22.23 2.86 -9.81
CA THR A 358 -21.61 1.68 -9.22
C THR A 358 -20.48 1.19 -10.12
N ILE A 359 -19.37 0.80 -9.51
CA ILE A 359 -18.21 0.31 -10.25
C ILE A 359 -18.61 -0.94 -11.04
N ARG A 360 -18.40 -0.87 -12.35
CA ARG A 360 -18.59 -2.00 -13.26
C ARG A 360 -17.21 -2.54 -13.58
N MET A 361 -16.83 -3.63 -12.92
CA MET A 361 -15.61 -4.33 -13.30
C MET A 361 -15.82 -5.09 -14.60
N HIS A 362 -14.73 -5.34 -15.29
CA HIS A 362 -14.75 -6.29 -16.39
C HIS A 362 -15.17 -7.70 -15.87
N PRO A 363 -15.94 -8.51 -16.63
CA PRO A 363 -16.48 -9.80 -16.15
C PRO A 363 -15.44 -10.83 -15.68
N THR A 364 -14.16 -10.60 -15.96
CA THR A 364 -13.04 -11.44 -15.54
C THR A 364 -12.49 -11.05 -14.16
N ASP A 365 -12.93 -9.92 -13.61
CA ASP A 365 -12.37 -9.30 -12.41
C ASP A 365 -13.44 -9.23 -11.30
N ASP A 366 -13.18 -9.88 -10.15
CA ASP A 366 -14.11 -10.04 -9.02
C ASP A 366 -14.40 -8.74 -8.21
N GLY A 367 -14.29 -7.55 -8.79
CA GLY A 367 -14.55 -6.30 -8.05
C GLY A 367 -13.38 -5.79 -7.20
N ALA A 368 -12.27 -6.53 -7.13
CA ALA A 368 -11.23 -6.27 -6.15
C ALA A 368 -9.97 -5.65 -6.75
N LEU A 369 -9.56 -4.54 -6.12
CA LEU A 369 -8.24 -3.95 -6.28
C LEU A 369 -7.14 -4.91 -5.82
N PHE A 370 -7.39 -5.66 -4.75
CA PHE A 370 -6.41 -6.55 -4.14
C PHE A 370 -7.05 -7.87 -3.67
N LEU A 371 -6.53 -8.95 -4.26
CA LEU A 371 -6.76 -10.38 -4.02
C LEU A 371 -5.43 -11.11 -4.25
N ALA A 372 -5.25 -12.27 -3.60
CA ALA A 372 -4.26 -13.25 -4.02
C ALA A 372 -4.89 -14.26 -5.00
N LEU A 373 -4.05 -14.96 -5.76
CA LEU A 373 -4.47 -16.09 -6.59
C LEU A 373 -3.94 -17.37 -5.95
N SER A 374 -4.84 -18.29 -5.61
CA SER A 374 -4.49 -19.64 -5.14
C SER A 374 -5.04 -20.67 -6.13
N GLY A 375 -4.16 -21.32 -6.88
CA GLY A 375 -4.57 -22.25 -7.95
C GLY A 375 -5.45 -21.60 -9.03
N GLY A 376 -5.23 -20.30 -9.31
CA GLY A 376 -6.05 -19.52 -10.25
C GLY A 376 -7.38 -19.01 -9.67
N THR A 377 -7.72 -19.37 -8.43
CA THR A 377 -8.91 -18.85 -7.75
C THR A 377 -8.57 -17.60 -6.96
N PRO A 378 -9.33 -16.51 -7.10
CA PRO A 378 -9.14 -15.31 -6.29
C PRO A 378 -9.47 -15.57 -4.81
N VAL A 379 -8.53 -15.26 -3.92
CA VAL A 379 -8.65 -15.38 -2.47
C VAL A 379 -8.21 -14.08 -1.79
N PRO A 380 -8.63 -13.78 -0.56
CA PRO A 380 -8.09 -12.65 0.19
C PRO A 380 -6.55 -12.65 0.23
N GLY A 381 -5.93 -11.50 -0.03
CA GLY A 381 -4.48 -11.36 -0.08
C GLY A 381 -3.88 -11.15 1.30
N VAL A 382 -2.78 -11.83 1.60
CA VAL A 382 -2.09 -11.71 2.89
C VAL A 382 -1.23 -10.44 2.91
N VAL A 383 -1.32 -9.66 3.99
CA VAL A 383 -0.47 -8.47 4.19
C VAL A 383 0.32 -8.66 5.48
N ALA A 384 1.61 -8.94 5.35
CA ALA A 384 2.47 -9.14 6.52
C ALA A 384 3.10 -7.84 7.00
N ASN A 385 3.47 -6.96 6.08
CA ASN A 385 4.08 -5.66 6.39
C ASN A 385 3.29 -4.50 5.79
N ARG A 386 3.09 -4.49 4.46
CA ARG A 386 2.53 -3.33 3.76
C ARG A 386 1.73 -3.74 2.52
N LEU A 387 0.67 -2.97 2.26
CA LEU A 387 -0.14 -3.00 1.05
C LEU A 387 -0.01 -1.64 0.35
N PHE A 388 0.32 -1.66 -0.93
CA PHE A 388 0.34 -0.51 -1.81
C PHE A 388 -0.76 -0.64 -2.84
N VAL A 389 -1.45 0.46 -3.13
CA VAL A 389 -2.39 0.56 -4.24
C VAL A 389 -2.07 1.84 -4.99
N VAL A 390 -1.85 1.74 -6.29
CA VAL A 390 -1.82 2.88 -7.20
C VAL A 390 -3.06 2.78 -8.06
N ALA A 391 -3.84 3.86 -8.13
CA ALA A 391 -4.97 3.96 -9.03
C ALA A 391 -4.79 5.19 -9.92
N GLN A 392 -5.06 5.03 -11.20
CA GLN A 392 -5.05 6.09 -12.20
C GLN A 392 -6.44 6.19 -12.81
N LEU A 393 -6.93 7.40 -12.93
CA LEU A 393 -8.18 7.71 -13.59
C LEU A 393 -7.85 8.45 -14.89
N ALA A 394 -8.50 8.03 -15.97
CA ALA A 394 -8.31 8.63 -17.27
C ALA A 394 -9.60 8.70 -18.06
N GLU A 395 -9.66 9.70 -18.92
CA GLU A 395 -10.70 9.95 -19.91
C GLU A 395 -10.29 9.33 -21.24
N SER A 396 -11.18 8.56 -21.85
CA SER A 396 -11.05 8.06 -23.22
C SER A 396 -11.90 8.89 -24.16
N ASP A 397 -11.27 9.34 -25.24
CA ASP A 397 -11.97 9.89 -26.41
C ASP A 397 -12.34 8.76 -27.41
N GLU A 398 -11.97 7.51 -27.11
CA GLU A 398 -12.18 6.37 -27.98
C GLU A 398 -12.58 5.14 -27.15
N SER A 399 -13.79 4.61 -27.39
CA SER A 399 -14.14 3.21 -27.04
C SER A 399 -13.00 2.25 -27.36
N SER A 400 -12.25 1.84 -26.34
CA SER A 400 -10.99 1.13 -26.54
C SER A 400 -11.19 -0.35 -26.23
N ASP A 401 -11.12 -1.18 -27.28
CA ASP A 401 -11.25 -2.64 -27.14
C ASP A 401 -10.06 -3.28 -26.39
N PHE A 402 -9.03 -2.51 -26.04
CA PHE A 402 -7.78 -3.05 -25.52
C PHE A 402 -7.77 -3.19 -24.00
N ARG A 403 -7.81 -4.45 -23.54
CA ARG A 403 -7.98 -4.84 -22.13
C ARG A 403 -6.67 -5.38 -21.57
N ILE A 404 -6.03 -4.64 -20.67
CA ILE A 404 -4.86 -5.16 -19.92
C ILE A 404 -5.30 -5.91 -18.65
N GLY A 405 -6.54 -5.73 -18.18
CA GLY A 405 -7.09 -6.36 -16.98
C GLY A 405 -7.23 -7.86 -17.12
N GLY A 406 -6.68 -8.61 -16.18
CA GLY A 406 -6.60 -10.08 -16.28
C GLY A 406 -5.72 -10.58 -17.45
N SER A 407 -5.06 -9.68 -18.19
CA SER A 407 -4.18 -10.07 -19.29
C SER A 407 -2.81 -10.53 -18.75
N PRO A 408 -2.08 -11.36 -19.52
CA PRO A 408 -0.70 -11.71 -19.21
C PRO A 408 0.21 -10.48 -19.00
N VAL A 409 -0.09 -9.33 -19.62
CA VAL A 409 0.69 -8.10 -19.47
C VAL A 409 0.53 -7.49 -18.09
N GLY A 410 -0.70 -7.46 -17.55
CA GLY A 410 -0.95 -6.99 -16.18
C GLY A 410 -0.19 -7.83 -15.15
N ALA A 411 -0.26 -9.16 -15.28
CA ALA A 411 0.50 -10.08 -14.42
C ALA A 411 2.02 -9.91 -14.54
N PHE A 412 2.52 -9.60 -15.74
CA PHE A 412 3.94 -9.32 -15.96
C PHE A 412 4.43 -8.06 -15.24
N PHE A 413 3.71 -6.94 -15.38
CA PHE A 413 4.09 -5.68 -14.70
C PHE A 413 3.98 -5.80 -13.18
N ALA A 414 2.96 -6.52 -12.69
CA ALA A 414 2.86 -6.92 -11.29
C ALA A 414 4.12 -7.66 -10.81
N ASP A 415 4.58 -8.65 -11.58
CA ASP A 415 5.74 -9.45 -11.23
C ASP A 415 7.08 -8.69 -11.27
N ILE A 416 7.25 -7.76 -12.20
CA ILE A 416 8.40 -6.84 -12.21
C ILE A 416 8.37 -5.94 -10.98
N GLY A 417 7.19 -5.43 -10.64
CA GLY A 417 7.00 -4.62 -9.46
C GLY A 417 7.50 -5.37 -8.22
N ARG A 418 7.02 -6.61 -8.02
CA ARG A 418 7.47 -7.46 -6.90
C ARG A 418 8.97 -7.67 -6.88
N ALA A 419 9.59 -8.03 -8.00
CA ALA A 419 11.03 -8.24 -8.06
C ALA A 419 11.83 -6.97 -7.68
N SER A 420 11.24 -5.80 -7.86
CA SER A 420 11.86 -4.52 -7.52
C SER A 420 11.73 -4.17 -6.03
N LEU A 421 10.80 -4.75 -5.28
CA LEU A 421 10.60 -4.43 -3.85
C LEU A 421 11.68 -4.98 -2.93
N ASP A 422 12.25 -6.13 -3.26
CA ASP A 422 13.33 -6.73 -2.46
C ASP A 422 14.58 -5.83 -2.43
N GLU A 423 14.67 -4.87 -3.36
CA GLU A 423 15.88 -4.08 -3.61
C GLU A 423 15.68 -2.56 -3.43
N LEU A 424 14.44 -2.06 -3.49
CA LEU A 424 14.14 -0.63 -3.53
C LEU A 424 13.46 -0.14 -2.26
N ASP A 425 13.70 1.13 -1.95
CA ASP A 425 12.85 1.86 -1.00
C ASP A 425 11.39 1.83 -1.47
N VAL A 426 10.47 1.77 -0.51
CA VAL A 426 9.03 1.71 -0.73
C VAL A 426 8.53 2.83 -1.64
N GLN A 427 9.01 4.07 -1.45
CA GLN A 427 8.54 5.21 -2.25
C GLN A 427 8.98 5.07 -3.71
N LEU A 428 10.23 4.67 -3.92
CA LEU A 428 10.78 4.45 -5.25
C LEU A 428 10.09 3.28 -5.96
N PHE A 429 9.71 2.25 -5.21
CA PHE A 429 8.89 1.17 -5.74
C PHE A 429 7.51 1.66 -6.20
N GLN A 430 6.78 2.38 -5.34
CA GLN A 430 5.46 2.92 -5.68
C GLN A 430 5.51 3.80 -6.92
N GLU A 431 6.54 4.64 -7.03
CA GLU A 431 6.77 5.47 -8.20
C GLU A 431 6.96 4.63 -9.46
N LYS A 432 7.84 3.63 -9.43
CA LYS A 432 8.09 2.75 -10.59
C LYS A 432 6.85 1.95 -11.01
N LEU A 433 6.05 1.50 -10.04
CA LEU A 433 4.80 0.79 -10.31
C LEU A 433 3.78 1.72 -10.98
N SER A 434 3.63 2.94 -10.47
CA SER A 434 2.82 4.01 -11.07
C SER A 434 3.27 4.28 -12.52
N GLN A 435 4.56 4.43 -12.76
CA GLN A 435 5.10 4.64 -14.10
C GLN A 435 4.83 3.45 -15.02
N ALA A 436 4.97 2.21 -14.54
CA ALA A 436 4.66 1.02 -15.31
C ALA A 436 3.18 0.95 -15.69
N LEU A 437 2.28 1.22 -14.74
CA LEU A 437 0.83 1.27 -14.96
C LEU A 437 0.49 2.34 -16.00
N HIS A 438 1.02 3.56 -15.83
CA HIS A 438 0.83 4.68 -16.74
C HIS A 438 1.14 4.33 -18.19
N TRP A 439 2.32 3.76 -18.43
CA TRP A 439 2.75 3.43 -19.79
C TRP A 439 2.03 2.22 -20.36
N ALA A 440 1.62 1.27 -19.52
CA ALA A 440 0.76 0.19 -19.96
C ALA A 440 -0.60 0.74 -20.42
N THR A 441 -1.22 1.62 -19.63
CA THR A 441 -2.49 2.30 -19.94
C THR A 441 -2.42 3.09 -21.23
N ARG A 442 -1.37 3.89 -21.40
CA ARG A 442 -1.19 4.70 -22.61
C ARG A 442 -0.84 3.89 -23.86
N TRP A 443 -0.13 2.77 -23.72
CA TRP A 443 0.10 1.88 -24.87
C TRP A 443 -1.21 1.23 -25.34
N ALA A 444 -2.03 0.80 -24.37
CA ALA A 444 -3.33 0.19 -24.61
C ALA A 444 -4.35 1.09 -25.29
N SER A 445 -4.45 2.36 -24.87
CA SER A 445 -5.54 3.22 -25.27
C SER A 445 -5.20 4.72 -25.20
N THR A 446 -5.98 5.52 -25.92
CA THR A 446 -5.93 6.98 -25.98
C THR A 446 -6.54 7.58 -24.74
N TYR A 447 -5.84 7.42 -23.63
CA TYR A 447 -6.25 7.97 -22.36
C TYR A 447 -5.56 9.30 -22.09
N ASP A 448 -6.37 10.29 -21.81
CA ASP A 448 -5.97 11.54 -21.21
C ASP A 448 -6.06 11.39 -19.69
N GLU A 449 -4.92 11.55 -19.03
CA GLU A 449 -4.81 11.31 -17.59
C GLU A 449 -5.56 12.41 -16.84
N VAL A 450 -6.49 12.01 -15.99
CA VAL A 450 -7.20 12.92 -15.08
C VAL A 450 -6.45 13.03 -13.76
N GLY A 451 -5.94 11.89 -13.27
CA GLY A 451 -5.04 11.92 -12.12
C GLY A 451 -4.66 10.55 -11.58
N GLU A 452 -3.83 10.59 -10.54
CA GLU A 452 -3.31 9.42 -9.87
C GLU A 452 -3.46 9.55 -8.35
N VAL A 453 -3.86 8.45 -7.71
CA VAL A 453 -3.89 8.31 -6.26
C VAL A 453 -3.02 7.14 -5.85
N ARG A 454 -2.17 7.37 -4.85
CA ARG A 454 -1.31 6.35 -4.24
C ARG A 454 -1.75 6.12 -2.80
N LEU A 455 -2.13 4.90 -2.49
CA LEU A 455 -2.44 4.44 -1.15
C LEU A 455 -1.30 3.54 -0.65
N SER A 456 -0.94 3.71 0.61
CA SER A 456 0.02 2.86 1.33
C SER A 456 -0.56 2.58 2.70
N PHE A 457 -0.71 1.31 3.04
CA PHE A 457 -1.14 0.89 4.35
C PHE A 457 -0.12 -0.08 4.95
N SER A 458 0.35 0.19 6.16
CA SER A 458 1.01 -0.82 6.99
C SER A 458 0.00 -1.85 7.49
N ALA A 459 0.48 -3.04 7.85
CA ALA A 459 -0.36 -4.09 8.43
C ALA A 459 -1.05 -3.61 9.72
N ALA A 460 -0.38 -2.77 10.51
CA ALA A 460 -0.95 -2.15 11.72
C ALA A 460 -2.07 -1.16 11.40
N GLU A 461 -1.90 -0.29 10.40
CA GLU A 461 -2.94 0.63 9.95
C GLU A 461 -4.16 -0.12 9.41
N LEU A 462 -3.96 -1.13 8.56
CA LEU A 462 -5.04 -1.98 8.06
C LEU A 462 -5.81 -2.64 9.20
N GLN A 463 -5.09 -3.18 10.19
CA GLN A 463 -5.70 -3.81 11.35
C GLN A 463 -6.51 -2.80 12.16
N GLN A 464 -5.97 -1.60 12.41
CA GLN A 464 -6.64 -0.53 13.15
C GLN A 464 -7.90 -0.05 12.43
N MET A 465 -7.79 0.25 11.13
CA MET A 465 -8.90 0.73 10.29
C MET A 465 -10.05 -0.27 10.23
N THR A 466 -9.72 -1.56 10.24
CA THR A 466 -10.69 -2.67 10.19
C THR A 466 -11.01 -3.26 11.56
N ASN A 467 -10.55 -2.65 12.67
CA ASN A 467 -10.84 -3.12 14.03
C ASN A 467 -12.23 -2.68 14.52
N ASN A 468 -13.26 -3.12 13.80
CA ASN A 468 -14.66 -2.94 14.15
C ASN A 468 -15.43 -4.24 13.97
N SER A 469 -16.68 -4.29 14.44
CA SER A 469 -17.52 -5.49 14.40
C SER A 469 -17.78 -6.00 12.98
N ALA A 470 -17.72 -5.14 11.97
CA ALA A 470 -17.90 -5.51 10.57
C ALA A 470 -16.60 -6.00 9.88
N GLY A 471 -15.43 -5.72 10.47
CA GLY A 471 -14.13 -6.01 9.88
C GLY A 471 -13.86 -5.21 8.60
N ARG A 472 -14.42 -4.00 8.47
CA ARG A 472 -14.41 -3.23 7.21
C ARG A 472 -14.04 -1.77 7.43
N HIS A 473 -13.42 -1.17 6.43
CA HIS A 473 -13.17 0.25 6.35
C HIS A 473 -13.56 0.77 4.96
N ARG A 474 -14.15 1.96 4.89
CA ARG A 474 -14.50 2.61 3.63
C ARG A 474 -13.93 4.01 3.61
N ASP A 475 -13.43 4.39 2.44
CA ASP A 475 -12.86 5.71 2.20
C ASP A 475 -12.88 6.03 0.69
N ARG A 476 -12.35 7.18 0.29
CA ARG A 476 -12.42 7.69 -1.09
C ARG A 476 -11.06 8.09 -1.61
N MET A 477 -10.79 7.73 -2.86
CA MET A 477 -9.71 8.28 -3.67
C MET A 477 -10.24 9.52 -4.38
N LEU A 478 -9.57 10.66 -4.23
CA LEU A 478 -9.95 11.91 -4.86
C LEU A 478 -8.99 12.21 -6.01
N PHE A 479 -9.52 12.14 -7.23
CA PHE A 479 -8.83 12.53 -8.46
C PHE A 479 -9.24 13.96 -8.75
N ARG A 480 -8.46 14.91 -8.23
CA ARG A 480 -8.71 16.34 -8.45
C ARG A 480 -7.85 16.79 -9.60
N ASN A 481 -8.48 17.15 -10.71
CA ASN A 481 -7.78 17.85 -11.77
C ASN A 481 -7.76 19.36 -11.49
N SER A 482 -6.72 20.04 -11.95
CA SER A 482 -6.65 21.51 -11.94
C SER A 482 -7.18 22.14 -13.22
N ASP A 483 -7.49 21.29 -14.21
CA ASP A 483 -7.77 21.66 -15.58
C ASP A 483 -9.22 21.28 -15.97
N ASP A 484 -9.54 21.37 -17.25
CA ASP A 484 -10.85 21.16 -17.93
C ASP A 484 -11.21 19.68 -18.18
N ARG A 485 -10.91 18.80 -17.23
CA ARG A 485 -11.02 17.33 -17.40
C ARG A 485 -11.65 16.66 -16.17
N GLY A 486 -12.61 17.38 -15.62
CA GLY A 486 -13.33 17.04 -14.41
C GLY A 486 -12.50 16.70 -13.15
N SER A 487 -13.22 16.26 -12.13
CA SER A 487 -12.72 15.81 -10.85
C SER A 487 -13.62 14.69 -10.36
N TYR A 488 -13.03 13.61 -9.88
CA TYR A 488 -13.76 12.39 -9.56
C TYR A 488 -13.44 11.89 -8.16
N ALA A 489 -14.41 11.25 -7.52
CA ALA A 489 -14.23 10.51 -6.29
C ALA A 489 -14.53 9.03 -6.53
N VAL A 490 -13.58 8.15 -6.20
CA VAL A 490 -13.78 6.70 -6.27
C VAL A 490 -13.84 6.14 -4.84
N GLU A 491 -14.97 5.57 -4.46
CA GLU A 491 -15.16 4.93 -3.16
C GLU A 491 -14.57 3.51 -3.18
N TYR A 492 -13.86 3.15 -2.11
CA TYR A 492 -13.29 1.82 -1.93
C TYR A 492 -13.58 1.25 -0.54
N GLU A 493 -13.62 -0.08 -0.44
CA GLU A 493 -13.76 -0.84 0.81
C GLU A 493 -12.54 -1.72 1.04
N ILE A 494 -11.94 -1.61 2.21
CA ILE A 494 -10.97 -2.57 2.74
C ILE A 494 -11.73 -3.50 3.68
N ARG A 495 -11.67 -4.80 3.43
CA ARG A 495 -12.25 -5.83 4.28
C ARG A 495 -11.18 -6.77 4.80
N ARG A 496 -11.12 -6.91 6.13
CA ARG A 496 -10.30 -7.90 6.83
C ARG A 496 -11.03 -9.23 6.85
N HIS A 497 -10.32 -10.30 6.56
CA HIS A 497 -10.80 -11.66 6.67
C HIS A 497 -10.17 -12.31 7.91
N GLY A 498 -10.96 -13.09 8.64
CA GLY A 498 -10.46 -13.88 9.76
C GLY A 498 -9.51 -14.97 9.25
N ASN A 499 -8.52 -15.31 10.08
CA ASN A 499 -7.66 -16.47 9.84
C ASN A 499 -8.35 -17.78 10.23
#